data_AF-A0A8D5UFQ8-F1
#
_entry.id   AF-A0A8D5UFQ8-F1
#
_cell.length_a   1.000
_cell.length_b   1.000
_cell.length_c   1.000
_cell.angle_alpha   90.00
_cell.angle_beta   90.00
_cell.angle_gamma   90.00
#
_symmetry.space_group_name_H-M   'P 1'
#
loop_
_entity.id
_entity.type
_entity.pdbx_description
1 polymer ?
#
loop_
_entity_poly.entity_id
_entity_poly.type
_entity_poly.pdbx_seq_one_letter_code
_entity_poly.pdbx_strand_id
1 'polypeptide(L)'
;MRLLTKWIAGTLTLALVLGMVGCATQRRPESQPNLRPRTQTQPITYRTPNAVPNVTNLRVANNAADAVTRLKEIDSAYVFLTDRTAYVAVVLEKDYRAGLTGRLKSKVTKQVKRSDPSVRTVYVSANPDFVSRMRDYARDVQQGRPIAGLIDNFRKMIQRTFPTAR
;
A
#
# COMPACT_ATOMS: atom_id res chain seq x y z
N MET A 1 -5.70 -28.78 81.80
CA MET A 1 -4.31 -28.77 82.32
C MET A 1 -3.52 -27.66 81.62
N ARG A 2 -2.98 -26.77 82.45
CA ARG A 2 -1.92 -25.74 82.28
C ARG A 2 -1.33 -25.58 80.86
N LEU A 3 -1.58 -24.46 80.15
CA LEU A 3 -0.98 -23.11 80.30
C LEU A 3 0.56 -23.11 80.22
N LEU A 4 1.08 -22.60 79.10
CA LEU A 4 2.44 -22.05 79.00
C LEU A 4 2.37 -20.58 78.51
N THR A 5 2.54 -19.71 79.49
CA THR A 5 3.28 -18.44 79.53
C THR A 5 3.22 -17.42 78.38
N LYS A 6 2.69 -16.26 78.77
CA LYS A 6 2.75 -14.94 78.12
C LYS A 6 4.15 -14.30 78.21
N TRP A 7 4.52 -13.55 77.17
CA TRP A 7 5.32 -12.31 77.21
C TRP A 7 4.49 -11.30 76.37
N ILE A 8 3.84 -10.25 76.91
CA ILE A 8 4.33 -9.01 77.53
C ILE A 8 5.48 -8.43 76.70
N ALA A 9 5.45 -7.24 76.09
CA ALA A 9 4.61 -6.05 76.18
C ALA A 9 4.53 -5.44 74.76
N GLY A 10 3.42 -4.81 74.35
CA GLY A 10 3.14 -3.42 74.71
C GLY A 10 3.53 -2.54 73.52
N THR A 11 2.63 -2.39 72.53
CA THR A 11 1.76 -1.21 72.37
C THR A 11 2.53 0.07 72.09
N LEU A 12 2.16 0.74 70.99
CA LEU A 12 1.43 2.01 70.99
C LEU A 12 1.89 2.83 69.78
N THR A 13 0.92 3.11 68.90
CA THR A 13 0.76 4.33 68.08
C THR A 13 2.03 5.04 67.58
N LEU A 14 2.09 5.33 66.28
CA LEU A 14 2.03 6.75 65.91
C LEU A 14 1.66 7.00 64.46
N ALA A 15 0.90 8.08 64.32
CA ALA A 15 0.37 8.72 63.15
C ALA A 15 1.35 8.84 61.96
N LEU A 16 0.80 8.51 60.79
CA LEU A 16 1.27 8.91 59.48
C LEU A 16 0.92 10.39 59.27
N VAL A 17 1.84 11.33 59.55
CA VAL A 17 1.77 12.70 58.99
C VAL A 17 3.19 13.32 58.89
N LEU A 18 3.33 14.20 57.88
CA LEU A 18 4.39 15.16 57.54
C LEU A 18 5.55 14.56 56.72
N GLY A 19 5.95 15.09 55.56
CA GLY A 19 5.75 16.41 54.99
C GLY A 19 7.11 17.10 54.76
N MET A 20 7.41 17.37 53.49
CA MET A 20 8.23 18.48 52.94
C MET A 20 9.79 18.48 52.94
N VAL A 21 10.30 18.83 51.73
CA VAL A 21 11.50 19.63 51.40
C VAL A 21 12.86 18.95 51.65
N GLY A 22 13.89 19.00 50.81
CA GLY A 22 14.19 19.64 49.52
C GLY A 22 15.71 19.44 49.30
N CYS A 23 16.19 19.32 48.06
CA CYS A 23 17.62 19.38 47.77
C CYS A 23 17.89 20.60 46.89
N ALA A 24 18.44 21.64 47.53
CA ALA A 24 19.16 22.69 46.84
C ALA A 24 20.58 22.17 46.51
N THR A 25 20.96 22.20 45.23
CA THR A 25 22.37 22.34 44.84
C THR A 25 22.48 22.97 43.45
N GLN A 26 23.06 24.16 43.50
CA GLN A 26 23.49 25.05 42.44
C GLN A 26 24.60 24.40 41.59
N ARG A 27 24.50 24.45 40.25
CA ARG A 27 25.68 24.42 39.36
C ARG A 27 25.56 25.48 38.26
N ARG A 28 26.69 26.16 38.02
CA ARG A 28 26.92 27.35 37.19
C ARG A 28 26.53 27.15 35.70
N PRO A 29 26.23 28.23 34.95
CA PRO A 29 26.15 28.17 33.50
C PRO A 29 27.57 28.10 32.91
N GLU A 30 27.95 26.92 32.41
CA GLU A 30 29.10 26.78 31.51
C GLU A 30 28.61 26.92 30.07
N SER A 31 29.01 28.01 29.44
CA SER A 31 28.85 28.28 28.02
C SER A 31 29.65 27.26 27.20
N GLN A 32 28.94 26.32 26.54
CA GLN A 32 29.50 25.47 25.49
C GLN A 32 28.89 25.82 24.13
N PRO A 33 29.67 25.86 23.03
CA PRO A 33 29.21 26.29 21.72
C PRO A 33 28.21 25.29 21.14
N ASN A 34 27.10 25.82 20.65
CA ASN A 34 25.97 25.06 20.14
C ASN A 34 26.31 24.47 18.75
N LEU A 35 26.77 23.22 18.71
CA LEU A 35 26.73 22.37 17.52
C LEU A 35 25.75 21.22 17.73
N ARG A 36 24.44 21.51 17.65
CA ARG A 36 23.41 20.51 17.31
C ARG A 36 22.29 21.19 16.51
N PRO A 37 22.05 20.82 15.24
CA PRO A 37 20.82 21.18 14.58
C PRO A 37 19.66 20.51 15.32
N ARG A 38 18.75 21.34 15.85
CA ARG A 38 17.47 20.93 16.42
C ARG A 38 16.59 20.41 15.27
N THR A 39 16.63 19.11 14.99
CA THR A 39 15.59 18.49 14.17
C THR A 39 14.31 18.42 15.01
N GLN A 40 13.53 19.51 14.95
CA GLN A 40 12.14 19.49 15.36
C GLN A 40 11.44 18.50 14.43
N THR A 41 11.08 17.33 14.94
CA THR A 41 10.15 16.43 14.25
C THR A 41 8.77 17.07 14.34
N GLN A 42 8.53 18.10 13.54
CA GLN A 42 7.18 18.43 13.11
C GLN A 42 6.64 17.15 12.45
N PRO A 43 5.44 16.66 12.79
CA PRO A 43 4.78 15.72 11.91
C PRO A 43 4.52 16.49 10.63
N ILE A 44 5.43 16.34 9.66
CA ILE A 44 5.21 16.77 8.31
C ILE A 44 3.99 15.96 7.89
N THR A 45 2.82 16.58 7.97
CA THR A 45 1.65 16.05 7.31
C THR A 45 1.98 16.22 5.85
N TYR A 46 2.70 15.25 5.29
CA TYR A 46 2.74 15.06 3.86
C TYR A 46 1.27 14.86 3.50
N ARG A 47 0.63 15.95 3.08
CA ARG A 47 -0.60 15.90 2.32
C ARG A 47 -0.17 15.24 1.01
N THR A 48 -0.04 13.91 1.03
CA THR A 48 0.33 13.11 -0.12
C THR A 48 -0.73 13.44 -1.16
N PRO A 49 -0.38 14.08 -2.29
CA PRO A 49 -1.33 14.30 -3.38
C PRO A 49 -1.73 12.97 -4.06
N ASN A 50 -1.09 11.88 -3.64
CA ASN A 50 -1.26 10.54 -4.17
C ASN A 50 -2.36 9.84 -3.39
N ALA A 51 -3.61 10.23 -3.65
CA ALA A 51 -4.74 9.37 -3.39
C ALA A 51 -4.49 8.07 -4.14
N VAL A 52 -4.06 7.04 -3.41
CA VAL A 52 -3.74 5.79 -4.03
C VAL A 52 -5.06 5.13 -4.47
N PRO A 53 -5.21 4.68 -5.73
CA PRO A 53 -6.48 4.20 -6.27
C PRO A 53 -7.00 3.04 -5.46
N ASN A 54 -8.20 3.16 -4.88
CA ASN A 54 -8.80 2.18 -3.98
C ASN A 54 -9.05 0.84 -4.69
N VAL A 55 -8.05 -0.03 -4.72
CA VAL A 55 -8.15 -1.36 -5.33
C VAL A 55 -8.73 -2.30 -4.28
N THR A 56 -10.05 -2.44 -4.23
CA THR A 56 -10.71 -3.35 -3.27
C THR A 56 -11.20 -4.65 -3.89
N ASN A 57 -11.31 -4.73 -5.22
CA ASN A 57 -11.90 -5.88 -5.91
C ASN A 57 -11.11 -6.29 -7.16
N LEU A 58 -9.87 -6.74 -6.98
CA LEU A 58 -9.03 -7.18 -8.08
C LEU A 58 -9.52 -8.52 -8.64
N ARG A 59 -9.88 -8.55 -9.92
CA ARG A 59 -10.27 -9.78 -10.63
C ARG A 59 -9.63 -9.85 -12.01
N VAL A 60 -9.36 -11.07 -12.47
CA VAL A 60 -8.92 -11.33 -13.85
C VAL A 60 -10.14 -11.30 -14.78
N ALA A 61 -10.04 -10.61 -15.91
CA ALA A 61 -11.09 -10.53 -16.92
C ALA A 61 -10.66 -11.23 -18.20
N ASN A 62 -10.72 -12.57 -18.21
CA ASN A 62 -10.31 -13.40 -19.34
C ASN A 62 -11.07 -13.04 -20.63
N ASN A 63 -12.39 -12.87 -20.57
CA ASN A 63 -13.19 -12.48 -21.75
C ASN A 63 -12.72 -11.18 -22.40
N ALA A 64 -12.35 -10.18 -21.58
CA ALA A 64 -11.82 -8.91 -22.08
C ALA A 64 -10.40 -9.07 -22.63
N ALA A 65 -9.56 -9.90 -21.99
CA ALA A 65 -8.22 -10.23 -22.49
C ALA A 65 -8.30 -10.92 -23.86
N ASP A 66 -9.10 -11.97 -24.00
CA ASP A 66 -9.31 -12.69 -25.25
C ASP A 66 -9.82 -11.76 -26.34
N ALA A 67 -10.72 -10.84 -25.99
CA ALA A 67 -11.23 -9.86 -26.91
C ALA A 67 -10.15 -8.92 -27.44
N VAL A 68 -9.24 -8.50 -26.56
CA VAL A 68 -8.10 -7.64 -26.91
C VAL A 68 -7.06 -8.38 -27.75
N THR A 69 -6.75 -9.64 -27.42
CA THR A 69 -5.80 -10.48 -28.19
C THR A 69 -6.26 -10.76 -29.63
N ARG A 70 -7.58 -10.66 -29.92
CA ARG A 70 -8.08 -10.76 -31.31
C ARG A 70 -7.70 -9.57 -32.20
N LEU A 71 -7.12 -8.50 -31.65
CA LEU A 71 -6.59 -7.40 -32.45
C LEU A 71 -5.26 -7.84 -33.07
N LYS A 72 -5.13 -7.76 -34.39
CA LYS A 72 -3.94 -8.18 -35.15
C LYS A 72 -2.62 -7.51 -34.73
N GLU A 73 -2.68 -6.40 -34.00
CA GLU A 73 -1.50 -5.70 -33.50
C GLU A 73 -1.00 -6.25 -32.14
N ILE A 74 -1.72 -7.19 -31.53
CA ILE A 74 -1.53 -7.67 -30.16
C ILE A 74 -1.30 -9.18 -30.17
N ASP A 75 -0.13 -9.59 -29.69
CA ASP A 75 0.23 -11.00 -29.51
C ASP A 75 -0.44 -11.59 -28.25
N SER A 76 -0.42 -10.85 -27.15
CA SER A 76 -0.98 -11.29 -25.86
C SER A 76 -1.55 -10.13 -25.07
N ALA A 77 -2.61 -10.38 -24.29
CA ALA A 77 -3.19 -9.39 -23.39
C ALA A 77 -3.51 -9.98 -22.01
N TYR A 78 -3.34 -9.15 -20.98
CA TYR A 78 -3.76 -9.46 -19.61
C TYR A 78 -4.63 -8.31 -19.12
N VAL A 79 -5.82 -8.63 -18.62
CA VAL A 79 -6.80 -7.63 -18.16
C VAL A 79 -7.20 -7.92 -16.73
N PHE A 80 -6.99 -6.92 -15.88
CA PHE A 80 -7.46 -6.93 -14.50
C PHE A 80 -8.46 -5.81 -14.30
N LEU A 81 -9.54 -6.12 -13.60
CA LEU A 81 -10.58 -5.16 -13.24
C LEU A 81 -10.52 -4.87 -11.75
N THR A 82 -10.73 -3.61 -11.42
CA THR A 82 -10.93 -3.12 -10.06
C THR A 82 -12.10 -2.15 -10.07
N ASP A 83 -13.18 -2.46 -9.37
CA ASP A 83 -14.43 -1.69 -9.37
C ASP A 83 -14.94 -1.40 -10.80
N ARG A 84 -14.69 -0.20 -11.34
CA ARG A 84 -15.07 0.21 -12.71
C ARG A 84 -13.87 0.58 -13.58
N THR A 85 -12.69 0.13 -13.21
CA THR A 85 -11.42 0.43 -13.88
C THR A 85 -10.81 -0.86 -14.40
N ALA A 86 -10.39 -0.85 -15.66
CA ALA A 86 -9.60 -1.91 -16.26
C ALA A 86 -8.14 -1.48 -16.39
N TYR A 87 -7.24 -2.36 -15.99
CA TYR A 87 -5.81 -2.26 -16.25
C TYR A 87 -5.45 -3.33 -17.27
N VAL A 88 -4.86 -2.92 -18.39
CA VAL A 88 -4.60 -3.76 -19.56
C VAL A 88 -3.11 -3.73 -19.84
N ALA A 89 -2.48 -4.90 -19.77
CA ALA A 89 -1.14 -5.13 -20.25
C ALA A 89 -1.24 -5.76 -21.63
N VAL A 90 -0.52 -5.21 -22.61
CA VAL A 90 -0.51 -5.71 -23.98
C VAL A 90 0.93 -6.01 -24.42
N VAL A 91 1.13 -7.19 -25.00
CA VAL A 91 2.31 -7.55 -25.78
C VAL A 91 1.96 -7.28 -27.23
N LEU A 92 2.77 -6.46 -27.89
CA LEU A 92 2.57 -6.14 -29.29
C LEU A 92 3.19 -7.23 -30.17
N GLU A 93 2.60 -7.44 -31.35
CA GLU A 93 3.16 -8.35 -32.34
C GLU A 93 4.60 -7.97 -32.73
N LYS A 94 5.43 -8.97 -33.05
CA LYS A 94 6.86 -8.78 -33.31
C LYS A 94 7.13 -7.93 -34.55
N ASP A 95 6.24 -7.99 -35.54
CA ASP A 95 6.32 -7.21 -36.78
C ASP A 95 5.65 -5.83 -36.64
N TYR A 96 4.92 -5.57 -35.56
CA TYR A 96 4.22 -4.31 -35.33
C TYR A 96 5.14 -3.22 -34.74
N ARG A 97 5.58 -2.30 -35.60
CA ARG A 97 6.60 -1.28 -35.28
C ARG A 97 6.08 0.04 -34.71
N ALA A 98 4.78 0.31 -34.86
CA ALA A 98 4.21 1.61 -34.46
C ALA A 98 4.10 1.79 -32.93
N GLY A 99 4.30 0.73 -32.15
CA GLY A 99 4.18 0.76 -30.70
C GLY A 99 2.75 1.04 -30.22
N LEU A 100 2.60 1.31 -28.93
CA LEU A 100 1.29 1.55 -28.30
C LEU A 100 0.76 2.96 -28.59
N THR A 101 0.33 3.20 -29.83
CA THR A 101 -0.22 4.47 -30.30
C THR A 101 -1.58 4.80 -29.66
N GLY A 102 -1.99 6.07 -29.70
CA GLY A 102 -3.32 6.49 -29.25
C GLY A 102 -4.47 5.77 -29.98
N ARG A 103 -4.29 5.47 -31.29
CA ARG A 103 -5.25 4.71 -32.08
C ARG A 103 -5.38 3.27 -31.56
N LEU A 104 -4.26 2.60 -31.27
CA LEU A 104 -4.28 1.25 -30.72
C LEU A 104 -4.88 1.23 -29.31
N LYS A 105 -4.49 2.17 -28.43
CA LYS A 105 -5.11 2.34 -27.10
C LYS A 105 -6.64 2.50 -27.22
N SER A 106 -7.14 3.28 -28.17
CA SER A 106 -8.58 3.44 -28.40
C SER A 106 -9.26 2.14 -28.83
N LYS A 107 -8.62 1.37 -29.74
CA LYS A 107 -9.14 0.04 -30.13
C LYS A 107 -9.23 -0.90 -28.94
N VAL A 108 -8.16 -1.00 -28.15
CA VAL A 108 -8.12 -1.80 -26.91
C VAL A 108 -9.22 -1.38 -25.94
N THR A 109 -9.33 -0.09 -25.65
CA THR A 109 -10.38 0.44 -24.74
C THR A 109 -11.79 0.10 -25.21
N LYS A 110 -12.07 0.23 -26.51
CA LYS A 110 -13.39 -0.15 -27.07
C LYS A 110 -13.66 -1.63 -26.87
N GLN A 111 -12.66 -2.47 -27.08
CA GLN A 111 -12.81 -3.91 -26.99
C GLN A 111 -13.03 -4.40 -25.55
N VAL A 112 -12.31 -3.80 -24.60
CA VAL A 112 -12.53 -4.06 -23.17
C VAL A 112 -13.95 -3.65 -22.76
N LYS A 113 -14.38 -2.43 -23.11
CA LYS A 113 -15.72 -1.94 -22.74
C LYS A 113 -16.87 -2.69 -23.39
N ARG A 114 -16.67 -3.23 -24.60
CA ARG A 114 -17.64 -4.10 -25.26
C ARG A 114 -17.78 -5.44 -24.55
N SER A 115 -16.67 -5.96 -24.04
CA SER A 115 -16.62 -7.26 -23.34
C SER A 115 -17.12 -7.15 -21.91
N ASP A 116 -16.91 -6.00 -21.26
CA ASP A 116 -17.43 -5.68 -19.94
C ASP A 116 -17.98 -4.24 -19.92
N PRO A 117 -19.31 -4.08 -20.07
CA PRO A 117 -19.97 -2.77 -20.07
C PRO A 117 -19.89 -2.01 -18.74
N SER A 118 -19.52 -2.67 -17.62
CA SER A 118 -19.39 -2.01 -16.32
C SER A 118 -18.12 -1.16 -16.21
N VAL A 119 -17.17 -1.34 -17.13
CA VAL A 119 -15.89 -0.65 -17.15
C VAL A 119 -16.04 0.80 -17.64
N ARG A 120 -15.70 1.75 -16.77
CA ARG A 120 -15.70 3.19 -17.09
C ARG A 120 -14.35 3.67 -17.59
N THR A 121 -13.28 3.25 -16.92
CA THR A 121 -11.91 3.71 -17.18
C THR A 121 -11.03 2.55 -17.63
N VAL A 122 -10.17 2.78 -18.63
CA VAL A 122 -9.23 1.76 -19.12
C VAL A 122 -7.83 2.36 -19.19
N TYR A 123 -6.89 1.75 -18.47
CA TYR A 123 -5.47 2.06 -18.54
C TYR A 123 -4.77 0.95 -19.34
N VAL A 124 -4.00 1.34 -20.35
CA VAL A 124 -3.30 0.40 -21.25
C VAL A 124 -1.82 0.70 -21.23
N SER A 125 -0.99 -0.33 -21.04
CA SER A 125 0.46 -0.22 -21.11
C SER A 125 1.08 -1.43 -21.80
N ALA A 126 2.12 -1.17 -22.58
CA ALA A 126 3.02 -2.15 -23.19
C ALA A 126 4.39 -2.16 -22.49
N ASN A 127 4.49 -1.57 -21.29
CA ASN A 127 5.72 -1.56 -20.51
C ASN A 127 6.08 -3.00 -20.10
N PRO A 128 7.30 -3.49 -20.38
CA PRO A 128 7.70 -4.87 -20.10
C PRO A 128 7.55 -5.30 -18.64
N ASP A 129 7.88 -4.43 -17.68
CA ASP A 129 7.75 -4.71 -16.25
C ASP A 129 6.29 -4.88 -15.87
N PHE A 130 5.43 -3.97 -16.35
CA PHE A 130 4.00 -4.04 -16.12
C PHE A 130 3.38 -5.32 -16.72
N VAL A 131 3.76 -5.66 -17.96
CA VAL A 131 3.32 -6.90 -18.62
C VAL A 131 3.77 -8.12 -17.82
N SER A 132 5.05 -8.20 -17.42
CA SER A 132 5.57 -9.36 -16.70
C SER A 132 4.82 -9.58 -15.40
N ARG A 133 4.60 -8.51 -14.63
CA ARG A 133 3.88 -8.58 -13.36
C ARG A 133 2.42 -8.99 -13.53
N MET A 134 1.73 -8.44 -14.53
CA MET A 134 0.34 -8.81 -14.84
C MET A 134 0.23 -10.29 -15.24
N ARG A 135 1.20 -10.81 -16.01
CA ARG A 135 1.30 -12.23 -16.34
C ARG A 135 1.58 -13.11 -15.13
N ASP A 136 2.47 -12.69 -14.23
CA ASP A 136 2.75 -13.41 -12.98
C ASP A 136 1.48 -13.50 -12.13
N TYR A 137 0.75 -12.38 -11.96
CA TYR A 137 -0.52 -12.36 -11.24
C TYR A 137 -1.57 -13.27 -11.88
N ALA A 138 -1.69 -13.27 -13.21
CA ALA A 138 -2.65 -14.13 -13.89
C ALA A 138 -2.34 -15.62 -13.63
N ARG A 139 -1.05 -16.00 -13.65
CA ARG A 139 -0.60 -17.35 -13.30
C ARG A 139 -0.89 -17.71 -11.85
N ASP A 140 -0.59 -16.83 -10.91
CA ASP A 140 -0.85 -17.06 -9.48
C ASP A 140 -2.34 -17.32 -9.22
N VAL A 141 -3.22 -16.55 -9.86
CA VAL A 141 -4.68 -16.73 -9.77
C VAL A 141 -5.11 -18.06 -10.36
N GLN A 142 -4.59 -18.43 -11.54
CA GLN A 142 -4.88 -19.72 -12.17
C GLN A 142 -4.41 -20.91 -11.30
N GLN A 143 -3.37 -20.73 -10.50
CA GLN A 143 -2.85 -21.73 -9.56
C GLN A 143 -3.59 -21.76 -8.22
N GLY A 144 -4.66 -20.98 -8.05
CA GLY A 144 -5.45 -20.94 -6.81
C GLY A 144 -4.79 -20.18 -5.65
N ARG A 145 -3.77 -19.35 -5.93
CA ARG A 145 -3.14 -18.53 -4.89
C ARG A 145 -4.07 -17.38 -4.46
N PRO A 146 -4.13 -17.04 -3.16
CA PRO A 146 -5.03 -15.97 -2.68
C PRO A 146 -4.70 -14.59 -3.27
N ILE A 147 -5.71 -13.93 -3.87
CA ILE A 147 -5.58 -12.60 -4.49
C ILE A 147 -5.36 -11.49 -3.46
N ALA A 148 -5.83 -11.67 -2.22
CA ALA A 148 -5.77 -10.64 -1.18
C ALA A 148 -4.34 -10.12 -0.92
N GLY A 149 -3.33 -11.00 -0.89
CA GLY A 149 -1.92 -10.61 -0.71
C GLY A 149 -1.26 -9.96 -1.93
N LEU A 150 -1.93 -10.01 -3.09
CA LEU A 150 -1.43 -9.48 -4.36
C LEU A 150 -1.82 -8.01 -4.56
N ILE A 151 -2.92 -7.57 -3.92
CA ILE A 151 -3.52 -6.24 -4.09
C ILE A 151 -2.56 -5.11 -3.71
N ASP A 152 -1.84 -5.21 -2.59
CA ASP A 152 -0.91 -4.15 -2.15
C ASP A 152 0.24 -3.94 -3.13
N ASN A 153 0.80 -5.05 -3.62
CA ASN A 153 1.87 -5.03 -4.60
C ASN A 153 1.37 -4.53 -5.96
N PHE A 154 0.15 -4.91 -6.34
CA PHE A 154 -0.51 -4.44 -7.55
C PHE A 154 -0.73 -2.92 -7.48
N ARG A 155 -1.24 -2.41 -6.37
CA ARG A 155 -1.47 -0.97 -6.12
C ARG A 155 -0.17 -0.15 -6.19
N LYS A 156 0.94 -0.66 -5.65
CA LYS A 156 2.27 -0.04 -5.79
C LYS A 156 2.76 -0.03 -7.23
N MET A 157 2.56 -1.13 -7.96
CA MET A 157 2.93 -1.23 -9.38
C MET A 157 2.11 -0.25 -10.25
N ILE A 158 0.79 -0.16 -10.04
CA ILE A 158 -0.07 0.77 -10.77
C ILE A 158 0.35 2.22 -10.54
N GLN A 159 0.63 2.63 -9.31
CA GLN A 159 1.11 3.99 -9.04
C GLN A 159 2.40 4.33 -9.80
N ARG A 160 3.32 3.37 -9.92
CA ARG A 160 4.58 3.56 -10.64
C ARG A 160 4.38 3.62 -12.16
N THR A 161 3.49 2.77 -12.69
CA THR A 161 3.25 2.65 -14.14
C THR A 161 2.33 3.75 -14.66
N PHE A 162 1.34 4.13 -13.86
CA PHE A 162 0.27 5.07 -14.18
C PHE A 162 0.12 6.09 -13.04
N PRO A 163 1.05 7.04 -12.89
CA PRO A 163 0.99 8.02 -11.79
C PRO A 163 -0.24 8.94 -11.86
N THR A 164 -0.91 9.01 -13.01
CA THR A 164 -2.14 9.78 -13.22
C THR A 164 -3.41 8.97 -12.94
N ALA A 165 -3.31 7.68 -12.62
CA ALA A 165 -4.45 6.86 -12.23
C ALA A 165 -4.94 7.28 -10.84
N ARG A 166 -5.93 8.19 -10.83
CA ARG A 166 -6.63 8.68 -9.64
C ARG A 166 -7.96 7.97 -9.46
#